data_AF-A0A2H9MRV6-F1
#
_entry.id   AF-A0A2H9MRV6-F1
#
_cell.length_a   1.000
_cell.length_b   1.000
_cell.length_c   1.000
_cell.angle_alpha   90.00
_cell.angle_beta   90.00
_cell.angle_gamma   90.00
#
_symmetry.space_group_name_H-M   'P 1'
#
loop_
_entity.id
_entity.type
_entity.pdbx_description
1 polymer ?
#
loop_
_entity_poly.entity_id
_entity_poly.type
_entity_poly.pdbx_seq_one_letter_code
_entity_poly.pdbx_strand_id
1 'polypeptide(L)'
;FLFSFAYQIFPARATPSISPSEPGYILALLYHMTLPLITIVMIGFGSWAYLVRNFMVGIMQEDFIMAKRTMGINQKKIIYRHALKNAAPPIITILALSLSGSLGGAIITEAVFDWPGMGRLYFEAITVMDLPVIIGATYILTVFFLISIFIADLLYGYFDPRIRTGTNP
;
A
#
# COMPACT_ATOMS: atom_id res chain seq x y z
N PHE A 1 -13.05 13.43 -10.09
CA PHE A 1 -13.63 14.40 -11.05
C PHE A 1 -15.15 14.31 -11.14
N LEU A 2 -15.76 13.25 -11.69
CA LEU A 2 -17.23 13.16 -11.84
C LEU A 2 -18.02 13.36 -10.53
N PHE A 3 -17.64 12.72 -9.43
CA PHE A 3 -18.40 12.82 -8.17
C PHE A 3 -18.24 14.15 -7.42
N SER A 4 -17.12 14.85 -7.63
CA SER A 4 -16.84 16.13 -6.94
C SER A 4 -17.21 17.34 -7.80
N PHE A 5 -17.02 17.26 -9.13
CA PHE A 5 -17.29 18.37 -10.06
C PHE A 5 -18.62 18.25 -10.82
N ALA A 6 -19.09 17.05 -11.14
CA ALA A 6 -20.36 16.87 -11.87
C ALA A 6 -21.55 16.67 -10.91
N TYR A 7 -21.36 15.91 -9.83
CA TYR A 7 -22.46 15.58 -8.90
C TYR A 7 -22.42 16.36 -7.57
N GLN A 8 -21.32 17.06 -7.24
CA GLN A 8 -21.17 17.84 -5.99
C GLN A 8 -21.53 17.11 -4.69
N ILE A 9 -21.51 15.78 -4.68
CA ILE A 9 -21.87 14.97 -3.50
C ILE A 9 -20.76 15.03 -2.45
N PHE A 10 -19.53 15.32 -2.88
CA PHE A 10 -18.34 15.31 -2.03
C PHE A 10 -17.44 16.52 -2.31
N PRO A 11 -16.71 17.01 -1.29
CA PRO A 11 -15.84 18.17 -1.42
C PRO A 11 -14.70 17.91 -2.41
N ALA A 12 -14.43 18.90 -3.26
CA ALA A 12 -13.36 18.85 -4.25
C ALA A 12 -11.96 19.03 -3.61
N ARG A 13 -11.91 19.72 -2.47
CA ARG A 13 -10.71 19.90 -1.67
C ARG A 13 -10.68 18.88 -0.56
N ALA A 14 -9.54 18.25 -0.35
CA ALA A 14 -9.37 17.29 0.73
C ALA A 14 -9.08 17.95 2.10
N THR A 15 -8.73 19.24 2.13
CA THR A 15 -8.52 20.00 3.37
C THR A 15 -9.84 20.51 3.98
N PRO A 16 -10.13 20.20 5.25
CA PRO A 16 -11.29 20.78 5.95
C PRO A 16 -11.16 22.29 6.08
N SER A 17 -12.27 23.02 5.96
CA SER A 17 -12.33 24.47 6.20
C SER A 17 -12.35 24.83 7.69
N ILE A 18 -12.43 23.85 8.58
CA ILE A 18 -12.44 24.03 10.03
C ILE A 18 -11.03 23.98 10.62
N SER A 19 -10.78 24.80 11.64
CA SER A 19 -9.47 24.90 12.30
C SER A 19 -9.11 23.61 13.04
N PRO A 20 -7.82 23.19 13.07
CA PRO A 20 -7.35 22.01 13.81
C PRO A 20 -7.67 22.01 15.31
N SER A 21 -8.01 23.18 15.88
CA SER A 21 -8.36 23.36 17.29
C SER A 21 -9.82 23.04 17.64
N GLU A 22 -10.68 22.80 16.64
CA GLU A 22 -12.10 22.53 16.87
C GLU A 22 -12.38 21.03 17.10
N PRO A 23 -13.30 20.66 18.02
CA PRO A 23 -13.62 19.26 18.31
C PRO A 23 -14.14 18.46 17.09
N GLY A 24 -14.66 19.13 16.06
CA GLY A 24 -15.18 18.52 14.83
C GLY A 24 -14.12 18.26 13.74
N TYR A 25 -12.86 18.69 13.95
CA TYR A 25 -11.80 18.62 12.93
C TYR A 25 -11.58 17.22 12.37
N ILE A 26 -11.47 16.22 13.26
CA ILE A 26 -11.19 14.83 12.88
C ILE A 26 -12.30 14.26 12.01
N LEU A 27 -13.56 14.57 12.32
CA LEU A 27 -14.73 14.03 11.63
C LEU A 27 -14.87 14.66 10.24
N ALA A 28 -14.62 15.96 10.11
CA ALA A 28 -14.56 16.62 8.81
C ALA A 28 -13.36 16.14 7.98
N LEU A 29 -12.20 15.92 8.61
CA LEU A 29 -11.00 15.38 7.94
C LEU A 29 -11.28 14.00 7.35
N LEU A 30 -11.86 13.09 8.12
CA LEU A 30 -12.23 11.75 7.62
C LEU A 30 -13.23 11.85 6.46
N TYR A 31 -14.22 12.74 6.54
CA TYR A 31 -15.17 12.96 5.44
C TYR A 31 -14.51 13.47 4.16
N HIS A 32 -13.60 14.45 4.26
CA HIS A 32 -12.88 15.00 3.11
C HIS A 32 -11.83 14.03 2.53
N MET A 33 -11.34 13.08 3.33
CA MET A 33 -10.41 12.02 2.89
C MET A 33 -11.10 10.84 2.19
N THR A 34 -12.43 10.69 2.28
CA THR A 34 -13.14 9.55 1.68
C THR A 34 -12.94 9.44 0.17
N LEU A 35 -13.07 10.56 -0.56
CA LEU A 35 -12.91 10.60 -2.02
C LEU A 35 -11.48 10.27 -2.49
N PRO A 36 -10.43 10.91 -1.95
CA PRO A 36 -9.05 10.55 -2.24
C PRO A 36 -8.76 9.07 -1.96
N LEU A 37 -9.24 8.56 -0.82
CA LEU A 37 -9.00 7.18 -0.40
C LEU A 37 -9.66 6.17 -1.36
N ILE A 38 -10.94 6.38 -1.71
CA ILE A 38 -11.63 5.53 -2.68
C ILE A 38 -10.93 5.56 -4.05
N THR A 39 -10.45 6.74 -4.46
CA THR A 39 -9.74 6.90 -5.74
C THR A 39 -8.45 6.08 -5.75
N ILE A 40 -7.62 6.19 -4.70
CA ILE A 40 -6.37 5.42 -4.57
C ILE A 40 -6.65 3.92 -4.53
N VAL A 41 -7.65 3.50 -3.74
CA VAL A 41 -8.03 2.08 -3.63
C VAL A 41 -8.51 1.55 -4.97
N MET A 42 -9.36 2.28 -5.70
CA MET A 42 -9.90 1.83 -6.97
C MET A 42 -8.80 1.70 -8.05
N ILE A 43 -7.85 2.63 -8.09
CA ILE A 43 -6.71 2.59 -9.02
C ILE A 43 -5.79 1.40 -8.71
N GLY A 44 -5.50 1.16 -7.43
CA GLY A 44 -4.58 0.09 -7.01
C GLY A 44 -5.19 -1.31 -7.06
N PHE A 45 -6.47 -1.44 -6.74
CA PHE A 45 -7.10 -2.74 -6.44
C PHE A 45 -6.96 -3.76 -7.57
N GLY A 46 -7.12 -3.34 -8.83
CA GLY A 46 -7.01 -4.23 -10.00
C GLY A 46 -5.63 -4.89 -10.12
N SER A 47 -4.58 -4.07 -10.10
CA SER A 47 -3.18 -4.54 -10.18
C SER A 47 -2.83 -5.43 -9.00
N TRP A 48 -3.27 -5.06 -7.80
CA TRP A 48 -3.08 -5.80 -6.57
C TRP A 48 -3.73 -7.18 -6.60
N ALA A 49 -5.01 -7.25 -6.98
CA ALA A 49 -5.74 -8.51 -7.09
C ALA A 49 -5.11 -9.43 -8.15
N TYR A 50 -4.65 -8.87 -9.27
CA TYR A 50 -3.97 -9.60 -10.33
C TYR A 50 -2.63 -10.20 -9.85
N LEU A 51 -1.81 -9.43 -9.14
CA LEU A 51 -0.53 -9.89 -8.59
C LEU A 51 -0.72 -11.01 -7.56
N VAL A 52 -1.62 -10.82 -6.60
CA VAL A 52 -1.93 -11.86 -5.59
C VAL A 52 -2.43 -13.13 -6.26
N ARG A 53 -3.29 -12.99 -7.28
CA ARG A 53 -3.76 -14.14 -8.07
C ARG A 53 -2.61 -14.87 -8.75
N ASN A 54 -1.65 -14.17 -9.34
CA ASN A 54 -0.49 -14.80 -9.99
C ASN A 54 0.37 -15.60 -9.01
N PHE A 55 0.66 -15.05 -7.81
CA PHE A 55 1.39 -15.81 -6.78
C PHE A 55 0.61 -17.04 -6.33
N MET A 56 -0.70 -16.89 -6.10
CA MET A 56 -1.54 -18.01 -5.71
C MET A 56 -1.60 -19.09 -6.79
N VAL A 57 -1.70 -18.73 -8.07
CA VAL A 57 -1.68 -19.71 -9.18
C VAL A 57 -0.36 -20.46 -9.22
N GLY A 58 0.78 -19.77 -9.08
CA GLY A 58 2.10 -20.40 -9.04
C GLY A 58 2.23 -21.41 -7.89
N ILE A 59 1.87 -21.00 -6.68
CA ILE A 59 1.98 -21.87 -5.48
C ILE A 59 1.02 -23.06 -5.56
N MET A 60 -0.17 -22.87 -6.14
CA MET A 60 -1.14 -23.95 -6.30
C MET A 60 -0.68 -25.05 -7.28
N GLN A 61 0.36 -24.80 -8.08
CA GLN A 61 0.99 -25.78 -8.96
C GLN A 61 2.16 -26.53 -8.29
N GLU A 62 2.56 -26.17 -7.07
CA GLU A 62 3.64 -26.87 -6.37
C GLU A 62 3.26 -28.28 -5.90
N ASP A 63 4.21 -29.20 -5.92
CA ASP A 63 4.03 -30.62 -5.58
C ASP A 63 3.44 -30.82 -4.18
N PHE A 64 3.79 -29.98 -3.20
CA PHE A 64 3.27 -30.09 -1.84
C PHE A 64 1.76 -29.79 -1.77
N ILE A 65 1.22 -28.97 -2.68
CA ILE A 65 -0.22 -28.73 -2.81
C ILE A 65 -0.89 -29.93 -3.45
N MET A 66 -0.27 -30.53 -4.48
CA MET A 66 -0.76 -31.74 -5.11
C MET A 66 -0.85 -32.90 -4.11
N ALA A 67 0.19 -33.10 -3.30
CA ALA A 67 0.19 -34.08 -2.20
C ALA A 67 -0.94 -33.81 -1.19
N LYS A 68 -1.18 -32.56 -0.83
CA LYS A 68 -2.28 -32.21 0.09
C LYS A 68 -3.67 -32.45 -0.50
N ARG A 69 -3.82 -32.30 -1.82
CA ARG A 69 -5.07 -32.63 -2.53
C ARG A 69 -5.31 -34.14 -2.56
N THR A 70 -4.28 -34.95 -2.83
CA THR A 70 -4.40 -36.42 -2.83
C THR A 70 -4.70 -36.97 -1.44
N MET A 71 -4.22 -36.30 -0.38
CA MET A 71 -4.58 -36.59 1.02
C MET A 71 -6.04 -36.22 1.40
N GLY A 72 -6.84 -35.66 0.48
CA GLY A 72 -8.24 -35.31 0.73
C GLY A 72 -8.45 -34.05 1.58
N ILE A 73 -7.42 -33.19 1.72
CA ILE A 73 -7.57 -31.94 2.47
C ILE A 73 -8.51 -30.99 1.71
N ASN A 74 -9.49 -30.43 2.42
CA ASN A 74 -10.44 -29.48 1.85
C ASN A 74 -9.71 -28.30 1.17
N GLN A 75 -10.10 -27.99 -0.07
CA GLN A 75 -9.53 -26.93 -0.90
C GLN A 75 -9.51 -25.56 -0.20
N LYS A 76 -10.52 -25.21 0.60
CA LYS A 76 -10.51 -23.96 1.38
C LYS A 76 -9.34 -23.91 2.38
N LYS A 77 -9.07 -25.03 3.05
CA LYS A 77 -7.96 -25.15 4.00
C LYS A 77 -6.61 -25.08 3.28
N ILE A 78 -6.50 -25.67 2.09
CA ILE A 78 -5.31 -25.58 1.25
C ILE A 78 -5.02 -24.12 0.88
N ILE A 79 -6.04 -23.38 0.42
CA ILE A 79 -5.89 -21.98 0.01
C ILE A 79 -5.47 -21.10 1.19
N TYR A 80 -6.28 -21.03 2.26
CA TYR A 80 -6.07 -20.05 3.33
C TYR A 80 -4.92 -20.41 4.29
N ARG A 81 -4.65 -21.70 4.52
CA ARG A 81 -3.67 -22.13 5.54
C ARG A 81 -2.31 -22.50 4.95
N HIS A 82 -2.25 -22.86 3.66
CA HIS A 82 -1.02 -23.36 3.05
C HIS A 82 -0.55 -22.49 1.91
N ALA A 83 -1.37 -22.30 0.88
CA ALA A 83 -0.98 -21.52 -0.29
C ALA A 83 -0.77 -20.04 0.07
N LEU A 84 -1.72 -19.42 0.79
CA LEU A 84 -1.61 -18.02 1.20
C LEU A 84 -0.42 -17.77 2.13
N LYS A 85 -0.10 -18.70 3.03
CA LYS A 85 1.06 -18.59 3.91
C LYS A 85 2.37 -18.64 3.14
N ASN A 86 2.47 -19.48 2.11
CA ASN A 86 3.63 -19.53 1.23
C ASN A 86 3.68 -18.35 0.24
N ALA A 87 2.53 -17.74 -0.08
CA ALA A 87 2.43 -16.53 -0.90
C ALA A 87 2.72 -15.25 -0.11
N ALA A 88 2.68 -15.31 1.21
CA ALA A 88 2.78 -14.14 2.07
C ALA A 88 4.08 -13.34 1.87
N PRO A 89 5.27 -13.94 1.69
CA PRO A 89 6.51 -13.20 1.49
C PRO A 89 6.46 -12.16 0.34
N PRO A 90 6.21 -12.54 -0.93
CA PRO A 90 6.14 -11.57 -2.00
C PRO A 90 4.99 -10.57 -1.83
N ILE A 91 3.88 -10.98 -1.21
CA ILE A 91 2.75 -10.08 -0.92
C ILE A 91 3.14 -8.99 0.09
N ILE A 92 3.84 -9.35 1.17
CA ILE A 92 4.31 -8.41 2.20
C ILE A 92 5.30 -7.41 1.61
N THR A 93 6.23 -7.87 0.78
CA THR A 93 7.19 -6.98 0.11
C THR A 93 6.49 -5.95 -0.76
N ILE A 94 5.53 -6.37 -1.59
CA ILE A 94 4.78 -5.44 -2.45
C ILE A 94 3.94 -4.47 -1.60
N LEU A 95 3.44 -4.90 -0.43
CA LEU A 95 2.69 -4.04 0.49
C LEU A 95 3.58 -2.95 1.05
N ALA A 96 4.77 -3.33 1.52
CA ALA A 96 5.76 -2.40 2.03
C ALA A 96 6.23 -1.41 0.96
N LEU A 97 6.51 -1.89 -0.25
CA LEU A 97 6.91 -1.03 -1.38
C LEU A 97 5.79 -0.04 -1.76
N SER A 98 4.54 -0.50 -1.77
CA SER A 98 3.41 0.36 -2.12
C SER A 98 3.09 1.37 -1.02
N LEU A 99 3.19 0.98 0.25
CA LEU A 99 3.12 1.90 1.38
C LEU A 99 4.21 2.97 1.29
N SER A 100 5.46 2.55 1.03
CA SER A 100 6.55 3.49 0.81
C SER A 100 6.33 4.41 -0.38
N GLY A 101 5.82 3.88 -1.50
CA GLY A 101 5.49 4.67 -2.68
C GLY A 101 4.37 5.69 -2.38
N SER A 102 3.39 5.30 -1.56
CA SER A 102 2.33 6.20 -1.11
C SER A 102 2.87 7.33 -0.21
N LEU A 103 3.87 7.05 0.63
CA LEU A 103 4.59 8.07 1.42
C LEU A 103 5.47 8.97 0.55
N GLY A 104 5.98 8.42 -0.57
CA GLY A 104 6.55 9.12 -1.73
C GLY A 104 5.70 10.26 -2.28
N GLY A 105 4.41 10.18 -2.00
CA GLY A 105 3.40 11.11 -2.44
C GLY A 105 2.71 10.59 -3.69
N ALA A 106 1.39 10.55 -3.64
CA ALA A 106 0.58 10.17 -4.77
C ALA A 106 0.32 11.42 -5.62
N ILE A 107 1.35 11.88 -6.34
CA ILE A 107 1.42 13.18 -7.04
C ILE A 107 0.10 13.49 -7.77
N ILE A 108 -0.43 12.53 -8.53
CA ILE A 108 -1.67 12.68 -9.29
C ILE A 108 -2.86 12.97 -8.36
N THR A 109 -3.03 12.21 -7.28
CA THR A 109 -4.14 12.43 -6.34
C THR A 109 -3.95 13.67 -5.47
N GLU A 110 -2.72 14.00 -5.09
CA GLU A 110 -2.42 15.21 -4.33
C GLU A 110 -2.70 16.48 -5.13
N ALA A 111 -2.32 16.48 -6.42
CA ALA A 111 -2.62 17.57 -7.34
C ALA A 111 -4.13 17.70 -7.63
N VAL A 112 -4.85 16.58 -7.82
CA VAL A 112 -6.29 16.59 -8.14
C VAL A 112 -7.15 17.01 -6.94
N PHE A 113 -6.77 16.64 -5.73
CA PHE A 113 -7.54 16.92 -4.51
C PHE A 113 -7.01 18.08 -3.65
N ASP A 114 -6.01 18.82 -4.16
CA ASP A 114 -5.37 19.95 -3.47
C ASP A 114 -4.86 19.55 -2.07
N TRP A 115 -4.37 18.31 -1.94
CA TRP A 115 -3.89 17.78 -0.66
C TRP A 115 -2.42 18.17 -0.44
N PRO A 116 -2.07 18.76 0.71
CA PRO A 116 -0.69 19.09 1.03
C PRO A 116 0.09 17.80 1.33
N GLY A 117 0.87 17.34 0.37
CA GLY A 117 1.70 16.13 0.49
C GLY A 117 3.11 16.32 -0.06
N MET A 118 3.98 15.35 0.25
CA MET A 118 5.38 15.38 -0.20
C MET A 118 5.49 15.22 -1.72
N GLY A 119 4.56 14.53 -2.38
CA GLY A 119 4.58 14.35 -3.83
C GLY A 119 4.30 15.65 -4.57
N ARG A 120 3.34 16.44 -4.09
CA ARG A 120 3.06 17.78 -4.60
C ARG A 120 4.25 18.73 -4.37
N LEU A 121 4.82 18.74 -3.16
CA LEU A 121 6.00 19.55 -2.86
C LEU A 121 7.17 19.21 -3.81
N TYR A 122 7.38 17.91 -4.05
CA TYR A 122 8.41 17.43 -4.97
C TYR A 122 8.14 17.87 -6.42
N PHE A 123 6.89 17.78 -6.88
CA PHE A 123 6.49 18.21 -8.21
C PHE A 123 6.65 19.72 -8.42
N GLU A 124 6.24 20.52 -7.43
CA GLU A 124 6.43 21.98 -7.45
C GLU A 124 7.92 22.33 -7.50
N ALA A 125 8.76 21.68 -6.66
CA ALA A 125 10.20 21.88 -6.65
C ALA A 125 10.87 21.57 -8.00
N ILE A 126 10.44 20.50 -8.69
CA ILE A 126 10.90 20.19 -10.05
C ILE A 126 10.53 21.30 -11.04
N THR A 127 9.31 21.83 -10.94
CA THR A 127 8.80 22.85 -11.86
C THR A 127 9.58 24.16 -11.76
N VAL A 128 9.98 24.56 -10.54
CA VAL A 128 10.79 25.76 -10.29
C VAL A 128 12.30 25.47 -10.23
N MET A 129 12.72 24.22 -10.50
CA MET A 129 14.10 23.73 -10.37
C MET A 129 14.77 24.06 -9.03
N ASP A 130 14.03 23.95 -7.93
CA ASP A 130 14.58 24.11 -6.58
C ASP A 130 15.36 22.83 -6.19
N LEU A 131 16.63 22.77 -6.65
CA LEU A 131 17.51 21.63 -6.44
C LEU A 131 17.68 21.23 -4.96
N PRO A 132 17.86 22.18 -4.00
CA PRO A 132 17.89 21.84 -2.58
C PRO A 132 16.66 21.06 -2.11
N VAL A 133 15.46 21.49 -2.49
CA VAL A 133 14.21 20.83 -2.10
C VAL A 133 14.08 19.46 -2.77
N ILE A 134 14.43 19.34 -4.04
CA ILE A 134 14.41 18.05 -4.77
C ILE A 134 15.33 17.04 -4.09
N ILE A 135 16.57 17.44 -3.79
CA ILE A 135 17.56 16.54 -3.16
C ILE A 135 17.12 16.18 -1.73
N GLY A 136 16.64 17.15 -0.94
CA GLY A 136 16.16 16.93 0.41
C GLY A 136 14.94 15.99 0.46
N ALA A 137 13.96 16.22 -0.42
CA ALA A 137 12.80 15.36 -0.55
C ALA A 137 13.20 13.94 -0.99
N THR A 138 14.08 13.81 -2.00
CA THR A 138 14.60 12.51 -2.47
C THR A 138 15.28 11.74 -1.34
N TYR A 139 16.09 12.43 -0.53
CA TYR A 139 16.76 11.83 0.63
C TYR A 139 15.76 11.29 1.65
N ILE A 140 14.79 12.11 2.06
CA ILE A 140 13.75 11.72 3.02
C ILE A 140 12.95 10.52 2.49
N LEU A 141 12.52 10.56 1.22
CA LEU A 141 11.80 9.45 0.59
C LEU A 141 12.63 8.17 0.56
N THR A 142 13.92 8.28 0.28
CA THR A 142 14.84 7.13 0.30
C THR A 142 14.97 6.54 1.70
N VAL A 143 15.08 7.37 2.74
CA VAL A 143 15.12 6.89 4.13
C VAL A 143 13.82 6.17 4.50
N PHE A 144 12.66 6.73 4.16
CA PHE A 144 11.37 6.06 4.39
C PHE A 144 11.25 4.74 3.63
N PHE A 145 11.77 4.69 2.40
CA PHE A 145 11.81 3.48 1.60
C PHE A 145 12.66 2.38 2.23
N LEU A 146 13.87 2.74 2.69
CA LEU A 146 14.75 1.79 3.39
C LEU A 146 14.10 1.28 4.69
N ILE A 147 13.46 2.16 5.47
CA ILE A 147 12.73 1.76 6.69
C ILE A 147 11.58 0.80 6.33
N SER A 148 10.84 1.08 5.25
CA SER A 148 9.71 0.24 4.83
C SER A 148 10.16 -1.16 4.42
N ILE A 149 11.25 -1.26 3.65
CA ILE A 149 11.86 -2.55 3.28
C ILE A 149 12.37 -3.27 4.53
N PHE A 150 13.09 -2.58 5.41
CA PHE A 150 13.60 -3.18 6.64
C PHE A 150 12.48 -3.76 7.51
N ILE A 151 11.35 -3.06 7.63
CA ILE A 151 10.15 -3.57 8.32
C ILE A 151 9.59 -4.79 7.58
N ALA A 152 9.54 -4.78 6.25
CA ALA A 152 9.06 -5.91 5.46
C ALA A 152 9.90 -7.17 5.68
N ASP A 153 11.22 -7.04 5.70
CA ASP A 153 12.16 -8.13 5.94
C ASP A 153 12.06 -8.65 7.38
N LEU A 154 11.82 -7.77 8.36
CA LEU A 154 11.57 -8.17 9.74
C LEU A 154 10.24 -8.93 9.88
N LEU A 155 9.18 -8.45 9.21
CA LEU A 155 7.89 -9.15 9.14
C LEU A 155 8.05 -10.52 8.46
N TYR A 156 8.86 -10.61 7.41
CA TYR A 156 9.22 -11.88 6.80
C TYR A 156 9.86 -12.83 7.83
N GLY A 157 10.87 -12.37 8.57
CA GLY A 157 11.51 -13.16 9.62
C GLY A 157 10.52 -13.61 10.71
N TYR A 158 9.53 -12.80 11.05
CA TYR A 158 8.50 -13.20 12.02
C TYR A 158 7.51 -14.25 11.47
N PHE A 159 7.09 -14.11 10.21
CA PHE A 159 6.07 -14.96 9.60
C PHE A 159 6.61 -16.24 8.95
N ASP A 160 7.91 -16.33 8.67
CA ASP A 160 8.55 -17.53 8.14
C ASP A 160 8.91 -18.54 9.26
N PRO A 161 8.20 -19.68 9.36
CA PRO A 161 8.56 -20.73 10.32
C PRO A 161 9.79 -21.56 9.91
N ARG A 162 10.33 -21.42 8.69
CA ARG A 162 11.47 -22.23 8.19
C ARG A 162 12.80 -21.86 8.85
N ILE A 163 12.98 -20.60 9.25
CA ILE A 163 14.14 -20.20 10.06
C ILE A 163 14.13 -20.82 11.46
N ARG A 164 12.97 -21.33 11.93
CA ARG A 164 12.85 -21.95 13.26
C ARG A 164 13.15 -23.45 13.29
N THR A 165 13.36 -24.10 12.14
CA THR A 165 13.72 -25.53 12.08
C THR A 165 15.22 -25.79 12.00
N GLY A 166 16.07 -24.75 12.07
CA GLY A 166 17.53 -24.88 12.09
C GLY A 166 18.14 -25.24 13.45
N THR A 167 17.32 -25.48 14.48
CA THR A 167 17.77 -25.91 15.82
C THR A 167 17.06 -27.19 16.24
N ASN A 168 17.47 -28.31 15.65
CA ASN A 168 17.33 -29.62 16.27
C ASN A 168 18.73 -30.12 16.65
N PRO A 169 19.04 -30.33 17.94
CA PRO A 169 19.74 -31.54 18.34
C PRO A 169 18.82 -32.77 18.26
#